data_AF-A0A917VM25-F1
#
_entry.id   AF-A0A917VM25-F1
#
_cell.length_a   1.000
_cell.length_b   1.000
_cell.length_c   1.000
_cell.angle_alpha   90.00
_cell.angle_beta   90.00
_cell.angle_gamma   90.00
#
_symmetry.space_group_name_H-M   'P 1'
#
loop_
_entity.id
_entity.type
_entity.pdbx_description
1 polymer ?
#
loop_
_entity_poly.entity_id
_entity_poly.type
_entity_poly.pdbx_seq_one_letter_code
_entity_poly.pdbx_strand_id
1 'polypeptide(L)'
;MDRKFDGPPDVFFGSPFIAVVQHRLLDMIAEADPAKEQDWHRWRQAEHHPHRVKQVRNYLQGVKGWPTMTADTRRQFVRDLFAPLLPSEDLLEELMGHES
;
A
#
# COMPACT_ATOMS: atom_id res chain seq x y z
N MET A 1 12.66 -7.01 25.14
CA MET A 1 12.28 -6.89 23.70
C MET A 1 11.17 -5.86 23.62
N ASP A 2 11.51 -4.66 23.15
CA ASP A 2 10.58 -3.54 23.03
C ASP A 2 9.50 -3.82 21.97
N ARG A 3 8.28 -4.10 22.43
CA ARG A 3 7.06 -4.17 21.61
C ARG A 3 6.56 -2.77 21.23
N LYS A 4 7.45 -1.89 20.74
CA LYS A 4 7.12 -0.46 20.56
C LYS A 4 6.17 -0.20 19.37
N PHE A 5 5.87 -1.23 18.57
CA PHE A 5 5.03 -1.13 17.37
C PHE A 5 3.87 -2.13 17.33
N ASP A 6 3.58 -2.83 18.43
CA ASP A 6 2.33 -3.61 18.58
C ASP A 6 1.16 -2.66 18.90
N GLY A 7 0.99 -1.64 18.06
CA GLY A 7 -0.15 -0.73 18.13
C GLY A 7 -1.44 -1.47 17.74
N PRO A 8 -2.61 -0.94 18.12
CA PRO A 8 -3.89 -1.45 17.61
C PRO A 8 -3.85 -1.50 16.07
N PRO A 9 -4.61 -2.42 15.44
CA PRO A 9 -4.70 -2.48 13.98
C PRO A 9 -4.96 -1.08 13.44
N ASP A 10 -4.14 -0.67 12.47
CA ASP A 10 -4.13 0.68 11.93
C ASP A 10 -5.55 1.05 11.51
N VAL A 11 -6.18 1.92 12.31
CA VAL A 11 -7.61 2.27 12.20
C VAL A 11 -7.90 2.96 10.87
N PHE A 12 -6.85 3.40 10.18
CA PHE A 12 -6.89 4.09 8.90
C PHE A 12 -6.34 3.26 7.75
N PHE A 13 -6.05 1.97 7.96
CA PHE A 13 -5.57 1.05 6.92
C PHE A 13 -6.55 1.00 5.75
N GLY A 14 -6.07 1.35 4.55
CA GLY A 14 -6.89 1.41 3.33
C GLY A 14 -7.80 2.63 3.24
N SER A 15 -7.62 3.66 4.07
CA SER A 15 -8.33 4.93 3.93
C SER A 15 -7.80 5.71 2.71
N PRO A 16 -8.63 6.01 1.69
CA PRO A 16 -8.17 6.76 0.51
C PRO A 16 -7.65 8.16 0.85
N PHE A 17 -8.24 8.82 1.86
CA PHE A 17 -7.82 10.15 2.29
C PHE A 17 -6.43 10.12 2.92
N ILE A 18 -6.18 9.16 3.82
CA ILE A 18 -4.87 9.01 4.47
C ILE A 18 -3.82 8.53 3.47
N ALA A 19 -4.18 7.64 2.53
CA ALA A 19 -3.29 7.21 1.45
C ALA A 19 -2.80 8.40 0.60
N VAL A 20 -3.71 9.30 0.21
CA VAL A 20 -3.35 10.53 -0.53
C VAL A 20 -2.40 11.41 0.28
N VAL A 21 -2.66 11.60 1.59
CA VAL A 21 -1.78 12.39 2.46
C VAL A 21 -0.40 11.75 2.57
N GLN A 22 -0.33 10.44 2.77
CA GLN A 22 0.92 9.69 2.89
C GLN A 22 1.78 9.75 1.63
N HIS A 23 1.16 9.61 0.45
CA HIS A 23 1.86 9.79 -0.82
C HIS A 23 2.42 11.20 -0.97
N ARG A 24 1.60 12.23 -0.74
CA ARG A 24 2.05 13.63 -0.81
C ARG A 24 3.19 13.95 0.15
N LEU A 25 3.13 13.43 1.37
CA LEU A 25 4.21 13.60 2.33
C LEU A 25 5.52 12.98 1.84
N LEU A 26 5.47 11.78 1.25
CA LEU A 26 6.65 11.15 0.69
C LEU A 26 7.18 11.88 -0.55
N ASP A 27 6.28 12.40 -1.40
CA ASP A 27 6.66 13.22 -2.56
C ASP A 27 7.41 14.47 -2.08
N MET A 28 6.87 15.19 -1.08
CA MET A 28 7.52 16.38 -0.49
C MET A 28 8.88 16.06 0.15
N ILE A 29 9.04 14.89 0.78
CA ILE A 29 10.32 14.46 1.34
C ILE A 29 11.35 14.19 0.24
N ALA A 30 10.94 13.54 -0.85
CA ALA A 30 11.82 13.26 -1.99
C ALA A 30 12.24 14.56 -2.68
N GLU A 31 11.31 15.51 -2.87
CA GLU A 31 11.59 16.85 -3.41
C GLU A 31 12.55 17.66 -2.52
N ALA A 32 12.44 17.50 -1.19
CA ALA A 32 13.31 18.19 -0.22
C ALA A 32 14.73 17.59 -0.12
N ASP A 33 14.93 16.32 -0.52
CA ASP A 33 16.24 15.64 -0.56
C ASP A 33 16.53 15.04 -1.95
N PRO A 34 16.77 15.86 -3.00
CA PRO A 34 16.95 15.39 -4.37
C PRO A 34 18.15 14.44 -4.52
N ALA A 35 19.17 14.60 -3.67
CA ALA A 35 20.35 13.73 -3.67
C ALA A 35 20.00 12.26 -3.36
N LYS A 36 18.84 12.01 -2.71
CA LYS A 36 18.33 10.69 -2.36
C LYS A 36 17.01 10.34 -3.02
N GLU A 37 16.57 11.10 -4.02
CA GLU A 37 15.30 10.86 -4.72
C GLU A 37 15.19 9.42 -5.21
N GLN A 38 16.25 8.88 -5.80
CA GLN A 38 16.30 7.48 -6.25
C GLN A 38 16.18 6.47 -5.11
N ASP A 39 16.77 6.76 -3.94
CA ASP A 39 16.66 5.91 -2.76
C ASP A 39 15.23 5.92 -2.22
N TRP A 40 14.57 7.08 -2.22
CA TRP A 40 13.16 7.21 -1.85
C TRP A 40 12.25 6.45 -2.81
N HIS A 41 12.46 6.57 -4.12
CA HIS A 41 11.71 5.79 -5.11
C HIS A 41 11.91 4.29 -4.93
N ARG A 42 13.16 3.85 -4.73
CA ARG A 42 13.47 2.43 -4.50
C ARG A 42 12.84 1.92 -3.21
N TRP A 43 12.89 2.72 -2.14
CA TRP A 43 12.25 2.37 -0.87
C TRP A 43 10.74 2.29 -1.01
N ARG A 44 10.11 3.12 -1.85
CA ARG A 44 8.66 3.08 -2.07
C ARG A 44 8.18 1.82 -2.79
N GLN A 45 9.03 1.07 -3.48
CA GLN A 45 8.61 -0.17 -4.15
C GLN A 45 8.06 -1.18 -3.13
N ALA A 46 6.77 -1.53 -3.23
CA ALA A 46 6.10 -2.36 -2.23
C ALA A 46 6.71 -3.76 -2.11
N GLU A 47 7.29 -4.27 -3.19
CA GLU A 47 7.98 -5.56 -3.28
C GLU A 47 9.19 -5.64 -2.35
N HIS A 48 9.80 -4.51 -2.01
CA HIS A 48 10.86 -4.43 -1.01
C HIS A 48 10.34 -4.54 0.45
N HIS A 49 9.02 -4.59 0.65
CA HIS A 49 8.35 -4.68 1.94
C HIS A 49 7.47 -5.93 2.04
N PRO A 50 8.06 -7.15 2.10
CA PRO A 50 7.30 -8.40 2.04
C PRO A 50 6.27 -8.56 3.17
N HIS A 51 6.52 -7.96 4.34
CA HIS A 51 5.58 -7.95 5.45
C HIS A 51 4.31 -7.15 5.14
N ARG A 52 4.42 -6.01 4.43
CA ARG A 52 3.27 -5.22 3.97
C ARG A 52 2.50 -5.96 2.89
N VAL A 53 3.19 -6.55 1.91
CA VAL A 53 2.56 -7.37 0.87
C VAL A 53 1.73 -8.50 1.49
N LYS A 54 2.31 -9.22 2.47
CA LYS A 54 1.60 -10.28 3.20
C LYS A 54 0.39 -9.75 3.96
N GLN A 55 0.51 -8.60 4.62
CA GLN A 55 -0.59 -7.97 5.35
C GLN A 55 -1.74 -7.61 4.42
N VAL A 56 -1.45 -6.95 3.28
CA VAL A 56 -2.46 -6.59 2.27
C VAL A 56 -3.13 -7.84 1.72
N ARG A 57 -2.36 -8.88 1.36
CA ARG A 57 -2.90 -10.15 0.87
C ARG A 57 -3.89 -10.78 1.86
N ASN A 58 -3.52 -10.85 3.14
CA ASN A 58 -4.39 -11.39 4.19
C ASN A 58 -5.65 -10.53 4.37
N TYR A 59 -5.52 -9.20 4.27
CA TYR A 59 -6.66 -8.29 4.37
C TYR A 59 -7.65 -8.50 3.23
N LEU A 60 -7.17 -8.62 1.98
CA LEU A 60 -8.00 -8.80 0.80
C LEU A 60 -8.86 -10.08 0.86
N GLN A 61 -8.36 -11.15 1.48
CA GLN A 61 -9.13 -12.38 1.71
C GLN A 61 -10.40 -12.16 2.56
N GLY A 62 -10.45 -11.10 3.37
CA GLY A 62 -11.59 -10.76 4.22
C GLY A 62 -12.56 -9.74 3.61
N VAL A 63 -12.29 -9.21 2.41
CA VAL A 63 -13.07 -8.11 1.82
C VAL A 63 -14.36 -8.63 1.19
N LYS A 64 -15.48 -8.50 1.91
CA LYS A 64 -16.80 -8.99 1.48
C LYS A 64 -17.37 -8.30 0.24
N GLY A 65 -16.97 -7.05 -0.02
CA GLY A 65 -17.48 -6.25 -1.16
C GLY A 65 -16.73 -6.46 -2.47
N TRP A 66 -15.69 -7.29 -2.49
CA TRP A 66 -14.78 -7.44 -3.62
C TRP A 66 -15.48 -7.72 -4.97
N PRO A 67 -16.41 -8.69 -5.08
CA PRO A 67 -17.07 -9.02 -6.35
C PRO A 67 -17.88 -7.86 -6.93
N THR A 68 -18.37 -6.96 -6.07
CA THR A 68 -19.22 -5.82 -6.46
C THR A 68 -18.44 -4.60 -6.94
N MET A 69 -17.13 -4.56 -6.70
CA MET A 69 -16.26 -3.46 -7.12
C MET A 69 -15.86 -3.61 -8.59
N THR A 70 -15.83 -2.49 -9.32
CA THR A 70 -15.23 -2.44 -10.67
C THR A 70 -13.73 -2.70 -10.61
N ALA A 71 -13.12 -3.11 -11.71
CA ALA A 71 -11.68 -3.33 -11.80
C ALA A 71 -10.88 -2.08 -11.38
N ASP A 72 -11.28 -0.90 -11.84
CA ASP A 72 -10.62 0.37 -11.48
C ASP A 72 -10.74 0.66 -9.97
N THR A 73 -11.92 0.38 -9.38
CA THR A 73 -12.14 0.56 -7.93
C THR A 73 -11.27 -0.41 -7.13
N ARG A 74 -11.18 -1.68 -7.55
CA ARG A 74 -10.29 -2.67 -6.90
C ARG A 74 -8.84 -2.23 -7.00
N ARG A 75 -8.40 -1.76 -8.18
CA ARG A 75 -7.02 -1.29 -8.40
C ARG A 75 -6.69 -0.12 -7.48
N GLN A 76 -7.56 0.89 -7.42
CA GLN A 76 -7.37 2.04 -6.54
C GLN A 76 -7.37 1.62 -5.07
N PHE A 77 -8.31 0.76 -4.68
CA PHE A 77 -8.39 0.26 -3.31
C PHE A 77 -7.11 -0.48 -2.88
N VAL A 78 -6.56 -1.35 -3.73
CA VAL A 78 -5.29 -2.03 -3.46
C VAL A 78 -4.13 -1.04 -3.36
N ARG A 79 -4.07 -0.02 -4.24
CA ARG A 79 -3.07 1.05 -4.15
C ARG A 79 -3.15 1.80 -2.83
N ASP A 80 -4.36 2.16 -2.39
CA ASP A 80 -4.58 2.86 -1.12
C ASP A 80 -4.15 2.01 0.09
N LEU A 81 -4.31 0.69 0.03
CA LEU A 81 -3.83 -0.23 1.08
C LEU A 81 -2.31 -0.27 1.19
N PHE A 82 -1.57 0.03 0.12
CA PHE A 82 -0.11 0.03 0.12
C PHE A 82 0.51 1.35 0.54
N ALA A 83 -0.27 2.44 0.62
CA ALA A 83 0.28 3.76 0.91
C ALA A 83 1.18 3.76 2.17
N PRO A 84 2.34 4.44 2.13
CA PRO A 84 2.88 5.28 1.04
C PRO A 84 3.61 4.52 -0.08
N LEU A 85 3.64 3.19 -0.02
CA LEU A 85 4.35 2.34 -0.98
C LEU A 85 3.62 2.28 -2.32
N LEU A 86 4.38 1.94 -3.36
CA LEU A 86 3.96 1.83 -4.74
C LEU A 86 4.12 0.36 -5.16
N PRO A 87 3.03 -0.41 -5.28
CA PRO A 87 3.09 -1.73 -5.88
C PRO A 87 3.32 -1.62 -7.39
N SER A 88 4.09 -2.55 -7.95
CA SER A 88 4.20 -2.72 -9.41
C SER A 88 2.86 -3.14 -10.02
N GLU A 89 2.75 -3.00 -11.33
CA GLU A 89 1.57 -3.49 -12.05
C GLU A 89 1.44 -5.01 -11.94
N ASP A 90 2.54 -5.77 -11.98
CA ASP A 90 2.53 -7.23 -11.80
C ASP A 90 1.97 -7.62 -10.42
N LEU A 91 2.39 -6.92 -9.36
CA LEU A 91 1.88 -7.16 -8.01
C LEU A 91 0.41 -6.75 -7.88
N LEU A 92 0.00 -5.66 -8.52
CA LEU A 92 -1.41 -5.26 -8.55
C LEU A 92 -2.26 -6.32 -9.25
N GLU A 93 -1.82 -6.84 -10.39
CA GLU A 93 -2.51 -7.89 -11.13
C GLU A 93 -2.59 -9.19 -10.32
N GLU A 94 -1.51 -9.60 -9.66
CA GLU A 94 -1.50 -10.75 -8.73
C GLU A 94 -2.58 -10.60 -7.65
N LEU A 95 -2.64 -9.43 -7.01
CA LEU A 95 -3.57 -9.18 -5.90
C LEU A 95 -5.01 -8.97 -6.37
N MET A 96 -5.21 -8.45 -7.58
CA MET A 96 -6.52 -8.30 -8.19
C MET A 96 -7.09 -9.63 -8.72
N GLY A 97 -6.22 -10.52 -9.18
CA GLY A 97 -6.53 -11.83 -9.73
C GLY A 97 -6.85 -12.92 -8.69
N HIS A 98 -7.09 -12.53 -7.42
CA HIS A 98 -7.56 -13.43 -6.36
C HIS A 98 -9.04 -13.84 -6.61
N GLU A 99 -9.28 -14.52 -7.73
CA GLU A 99 -10.47 -15.32 -8.02
C GLU A 99 -9.98 -16.75 -8.29
N SER A 100 -10.07 -17.60 -7.26
CA SER A 100 -10.12 -19.05 -7.38
C SER A 100 -10.96 -19.61 -6.25
#